data_AF-A0A7S3CTU7-F1
#
_entry.id   AF-A0A7S3CTU7-F1
#
_cell.length_a   1.000
_cell.length_b   1.000
_cell.length_c   1.000
_cell.angle_alpha   90.00
_cell.angle_beta   90.00
_cell.angle_gamma   90.00
#
_symmetry.space_group_name_H-M   'P 1'
#
loop_
_entity.id
_entity.type
_entity.pdbx_description
1 polymer ?
#
loop_
_entity_poly.entity_id
_entity_poly.type
_entity_poly.pdbx_seq_one_letter_code
_entity_poly.pdbx_strand_id
1 'polypeptide(L)'
;MKENPPKVEPPYENDEGLITVHHPEEGVTLPPHPNQIFAVVCFKGRQFRVVKDERILIENVTEDIQVGQQFVLNDVRMIGTYDYTCLGRPTVANARVFVTLEEKPQSEKVIIFKKTRRQGYQKSMGHRQVLSMLRVDRVEHEISEEGMLKLQEKGQLTTLQ
;
A
#
# COMPACT_ATOMS: atom_id res chain seq x y z
N MET A 1 -30.11 28.09 4.65
CA MET A 1 -29.40 27.03 3.90
C MET A 1 -27.93 27.24 4.18
N LYS A 2 -27.23 26.30 4.82
CA LYS A 2 -25.78 26.46 5.02
C LYS A 2 -25.14 26.07 3.70
N GLU A 3 -24.55 27.04 3.01
CA GLU A 3 -23.70 26.74 1.85
C GLU A 3 -22.61 25.79 2.30
N ASN A 4 -22.42 24.70 1.54
CA ASN A 4 -21.26 23.85 1.77
C ASN A 4 -20.02 24.72 1.66
N PRO A 5 -19.06 24.60 2.58
CA PRO A 5 -17.82 25.36 2.48
C PRO A 5 -17.19 25.09 1.10
N PRO A 6 -16.54 26.11 0.49
CA PRO A 6 -15.88 25.93 -0.79
C PRO A 6 -14.92 24.75 -0.67
N LYS A 7 -14.96 23.84 -1.64
CA LYS A 7 -14.03 22.72 -1.70
C LYS A 7 -12.64 23.34 -1.83
N VAL A 8 -11.89 23.38 -0.74
CA VAL A 8 -10.49 23.82 -0.76
C VAL A 8 -9.76 22.80 -1.59
N GLU A 9 -9.46 23.16 -2.83
CA GLU A 9 -8.57 22.37 -3.67
C GLU A 9 -7.22 22.33 -2.94
N PRO A 10 -6.70 21.13 -2.57
CA PRO A 10 -5.46 21.05 -1.84
C PRO A 10 -4.34 21.68 -2.67
N PRO A 11 -3.42 22.45 -2.07
CA PRO A 11 -2.44 23.28 -2.78
C PRO A 11 -1.32 22.49 -3.49
N TYR A 12 -1.49 21.19 -3.71
CA TYR A 12 -0.49 20.27 -4.23
C TYR A 12 -0.97 19.65 -5.56
N GLU A 13 -1.17 20.49 -6.56
CA GLU A 13 -1.32 20.01 -7.94
C GLU A 13 0.06 19.56 -8.44
N ASN A 14 0.34 18.27 -8.27
CA ASN A 14 1.43 17.53 -8.92
C ASN A 14 2.83 17.72 -8.31
N ASP A 15 2.96 17.56 -6.99
CA ASP A 15 4.24 17.13 -6.42
C ASP A 15 4.50 15.68 -6.86
N GLU A 16 5.14 15.50 -8.01
CA GLU A 16 5.67 14.20 -8.41
C GLU A 16 6.49 13.60 -7.25
N GLY A 17 6.25 12.32 -6.97
CA GLY A 17 6.85 11.64 -5.82
C GLY A 17 8.36 11.87 -5.69
N LEU A 18 8.85 11.92 -4.46
CA LEU A 18 10.26 12.15 -4.18
C LEU A 18 11.03 10.83 -4.31
N ILE A 19 11.97 10.77 -5.25
CA ILE A 19 12.96 9.69 -5.34
C ILE A 19 14.23 10.14 -4.62
N THR A 20 14.66 9.35 -3.64
CA THR A 20 15.91 9.57 -2.90
C THR A 20 16.83 8.36 -3.10
N VAL A 21 18.04 8.60 -3.61
CA VAL A 21 19.09 7.59 -3.73
C VAL A 21 19.91 7.59 -2.44
N HIS A 22 20.15 6.41 -1.87
CA HIS A 22 20.89 6.25 -0.61
C HIS A 22 22.40 6.45 -0.80
N HIS A 23 22.95 5.87 -1.87
CA HIS A 23 24.38 5.89 -2.23
C HIS A 23 24.56 6.35 -3.68
N PRO A 24 24.59 7.67 -3.94
CA PRO A 24 24.68 8.19 -5.31
C PRO A 24 26.00 7.83 -6.03
N GLU A 25 27.06 7.53 -5.28
CA GLU A 25 28.36 7.11 -5.80
C GLU A 25 28.38 5.68 -6.38
N GLU A 26 27.53 4.77 -5.87
CA GLU A 26 27.49 3.36 -6.29
C GLU A 26 26.54 3.13 -7.48
N GLY A 27 25.68 4.09 -7.78
CA GLY A 27 24.66 4.00 -8.81
C GLY A 27 23.41 3.24 -8.34
N VAL A 28 22.45 3.05 -9.26
CA VAL A 28 21.17 2.40 -8.96
C VAL A 28 20.99 1.18 -9.84
N THR A 29 20.64 0.04 -9.25
CA THR A 29 20.35 -1.20 -9.98
C THR A 29 18.90 -1.22 -10.46
N LEU A 30 18.69 -1.18 -11.79
CA LEU A 30 17.37 -1.25 -12.41
C LEU A 30 17.33 -2.37 -13.47
N PRO A 31 16.33 -3.28 -13.44
CA PRO A 31 15.28 -3.40 -12.44
C PRO A 31 15.82 -3.93 -11.09
N PRO A 32 15.25 -3.50 -9.96
CA PRO A 32 15.66 -4.00 -8.65
C PRO A 32 15.35 -5.49 -8.52
N HIS A 33 16.18 -6.22 -7.77
CA HIS A 33 15.93 -7.63 -7.50
C HIS A 33 14.62 -7.79 -6.70
N PRO A 34 13.74 -8.77 -7.05
CA PRO A 34 12.43 -8.93 -6.41
C PRO A 34 12.46 -9.16 -4.90
N ASN A 35 13.57 -9.66 -4.35
CA ASN A 35 13.74 -9.91 -2.92
C ASN A 35 14.31 -8.70 -2.15
N GLN A 36 14.77 -7.68 -2.86
CA GLN A 36 15.36 -6.46 -2.30
C GLN A 36 14.43 -5.24 -2.44
N ILE A 37 13.18 -5.46 -2.83
CA ILE A 37 12.15 -4.43 -2.97
C ILE A 37 11.02 -4.69 -1.97
N PHE A 38 10.54 -3.62 -1.36
CA PHE A 38 9.31 -3.62 -0.58
C PHE A 38 8.45 -2.42 -0.94
N ALA A 39 7.15 -2.53 -0.68
CA ALA A 39 6.22 -1.43 -0.86
C ALA A 39 5.39 -1.19 0.40
N VAL A 40 4.84 0.02 0.51
CA VAL A 40 3.80 0.35 1.48
C VAL A 40 2.53 0.63 0.72
N VAL A 41 1.54 -0.23 0.90
CA VAL A 41 0.23 -0.14 0.24
C VAL A 41 -0.81 0.37 1.20
N CYS A 42 -1.73 1.21 0.72
CA CYS A 42 -2.90 1.63 1.48
C CYS A 42 -4.12 0.81 1.01
N PHE A 43 -4.80 0.16 1.94
CA PHE A 43 -6.05 -0.53 1.67
C PHE A 43 -7.08 -0.16 2.73
N LYS A 44 -8.24 0.34 2.28
CA LYS A 44 -9.34 0.79 3.15
C LYS A 44 -8.90 1.73 4.28
N GLY A 45 -7.90 2.57 4.03
CA GLY A 45 -7.40 3.56 4.99
C GLY A 45 -6.33 3.04 5.96
N ARG A 46 -5.92 1.77 5.86
CA ARG A 46 -4.79 1.21 6.63
C ARG A 46 -3.60 0.96 5.71
N GLN A 47 -2.40 1.21 6.22
CA GLN A 47 -1.16 0.99 5.50
C GLN A 47 -0.51 -0.34 5.90
N PHE A 48 0.02 -1.05 4.90
CA PHE A 48 0.68 -2.33 5.08
C PHE A 48 2.03 -2.31 4.37
N ARG A 49 3.08 -2.75 5.06
CA ARG A 49 4.37 -3.03 4.44
C ARG A 49 4.29 -4.42 3.79
N VAL A 50 4.72 -4.53 2.54
CA VAL A 50 4.64 -5.76 1.76
C VAL A 50 5.98 -6.06 1.09
N VAL A 51 6.38 -7.32 1.16
CA VAL A 51 7.52 -7.91 0.45
C VAL A 51 7.03 -9.09 -0.38
N LYS A 52 7.77 -9.45 -1.45
CA LYS A 52 7.49 -10.65 -2.24
C LYS A 52 7.37 -11.91 -1.35
N ASP A 53 6.40 -12.75 -1.67
CA ASP A 53 6.04 -14.00 -0.98
C ASP A 53 5.56 -13.83 0.48
N GLU A 54 5.39 -12.59 0.96
CA GLU A 54 4.83 -12.31 2.28
C GLU A 54 3.30 -12.49 2.28
N ARG A 55 2.77 -12.95 3.42
CA ARG A 55 1.33 -13.06 3.65
C ARG A 55 0.87 -11.92 4.54
N ILE A 56 -0.15 -11.19 4.08
CA ILE A 56 -0.75 -10.10 4.84
C ILE A 56 -2.21 -10.38 5.10
N LEU A 57 -2.62 -10.09 6.33
CA LEU A 57 -4.01 -10.18 6.73
C LEU A 57 -4.64 -8.78 6.72
N ILE A 58 -5.62 -8.61 5.85
CA ILE A 58 -6.28 -7.32 5.64
C ILE A 58 -7.80 -7.44 5.88
N GLU A 59 -8.46 -6.29 5.83
CA GLU A 59 -9.91 -6.21 5.82
C GLU A 59 -10.49 -6.93 4.59
N ASN A 60 -11.74 -7.38 4.70
CA ASN A 60 -12.40 -8.13 3.63
C ASN A 60 -12.30 -7.41 2.28
N VAL A 61 -11.75 -8.11 1.30
CA VAL A 61 -11.75 -7.69 -0.11
C VAL A 61 -13.16 -7.87 -0.68
N THR A 62 -13.53 -7.07 -1.68
CA THR A 62 -14.85 -7.08 -2.35
C THR A 62 -15.35 -8.50 -2.63
N GLU A 63 -16.66 -8.70 -2.54
CA GLU A 63 -17.29 -10.02 -2.67
C GLU A 63 -17.04 -10.68 -4.03
N ASP A 64 -16.74 -9.90 -5.06
CA ASP A 64 -16.50 -10.37 -6.44
C ASP A 64 -15.17 -11.15 -6.60
N ILE A 65 -14.21 -10.96 -5.70
CA ILE A 65 -12.90 -11.62 -5.78
C ILE A 65 -12.98 -12.98 -5.08
N GLN A 66 -12.71 -14.02 -5.87
CA GLN A 66 -12.70 -15.40 -5.43
C GLN A 66 -11.35 -15.80 -4.84
N VAL A 67 -11.37 -16.81 -3.97
CA VAL A 67 -10.14 -17.41 -3.44
C VAL A 67 -9.33 -18.01 -4.58
N GLY A 68 -8.03 -17.73 -4.60
CA GLY A 68 -7.09 -18.09 -5.67
C GLY A 68 -6.97 -17.06 -6.79
N GLN A 69 -7.81 -16.01 -6.79
CA GLN A 69 -7.74 -14.97 -7.81
C GLN A 69 -6.66 -13.93 -7.49
N GLN A 70 -5.92 -13.54 -8.53
CA GLN A 70 -4.96 -12.44 -8.46
C GLN A 70 -5.65 -11.11 -8.74
N PHE A 71 -5.27 -10.07 -8.01
CA PHE A 71 -5.68 -8.69 -8.25
C PHE A 71 -4.54 -7.71 -7.93
N VAL A 72 -4.73 -6.45 -8.31
CA VAL A 72 -3.70 -5.41 -8.20
C VAL A 72 -4.10 -4.38 -7.16
N LEU A 73 -3.15 -4.03 -6.29
CA LEU A 73 -3.23 -2.88 -5.39
C LEU A 73 -2.53 -1.69 -6.06
N ASN A 74 -3.33 -0.69 -6.46
CA ASN A 74 -2.85 0.52 -7.14
C ASN A 74 -2.47 1.65 -6.17
N ASP A 75 -3.04 1.66 -4.96
CA ASP A 75 -2.75 2.70 -3.95
C ASP A 75 -1.45 2.37 -3.20
N VAL A 76 -0.33 2.63 -3.86
CA VAL A 76 1.02 2.48 -3.32
C VAL A 76 1.51 3.84 -2.81
N ARG A 77 1.95 3.89 -1.55
CA ARG A 77 2.41 5.11 -0.88
C ARG A 77 3.91 5.29 -0.90
N MET A 78 4.64 4.19 -0.86
CA MET A 78 6.10 4.19 -0.84
C MET A 78 6.62 2.90 -1.46
N ILE A 79 7.77 2.99 -2.13
CA ILE A 79 8.59 1.85 -2.54
C ILE A 79 10.00 2.07 -1.98
N GLY A 80 10.55 1.03 -1.36
CA GLY A 80 11.91 1.03 -0.87
C GLY A 80 12.70 -0.10 -1.50
N THR A 81 13.92 0.21 -1.91
CA THR A 81 14.93 -0.74 -2.35
C THR A 81 16.21 -0.52 -1.53
N TYR A 82 17.27 -1.27 -1.82
CA TYR A 82 18.57 -1.03 -1.21
C TYR A 82 19.20 0.28 -1.69
N ASP A 83 19.05 0.59 -2.99
CA ASP A 83 19.74 1.71 -3.64
C ASP A 83 18.94 3.02 -3.54
N TYR A 84 17.61 2.93 -3.59
CA TYR A 84 16.72 4.09 -3.60
C TYR A 84 15.40 3.86 -2.86
N THR A 85 14.80 4.97 -2.45
CA THR A 85 13.44 5.03 -1.89
C THR A 85 12.59 6.04 -2.68
N CYS A 86 11.42 5.60 -3.12
CA CYS A 86 10.41 6.42 -3.78
C CYS A 86 9.26 6.70 -2.81
N LEU A 87 9.01 7.98 -2.51
CA LEU A 87 7.93 8.45 -1.65
C LEU A 87 6.84 9.14 -2.46
N GLY A 88 5.62 8.63 -2.38
CA GLY A 88 4.46 9.20 -3.08
C GLY A 88 3.90 10.45 -2.41
N ARG A 89 3.38 11.37 -3.22
CA ARG A 89 2.65 12.57 -2.77
C ARG A 89 1.41 12.77 -3.65
N PRO A 90 0.27 12.11 -3.40
CA PRO A 90 -0.05 11.21 -2.27
C PRO A 90 0.24 9.72 -2.52
N THR A 91 0.44 9.31 -3.78
CA THR A 91 0.74 7.93 -4.20
C THR A 91 1.97 7.94 -5.10
N VAL A 92 2.65 6.79 -5.22
CA VAL A 92 3.78 6.63 -6.15
C VAL A 92 3.19 6.34 -7.54
N ALA A 93 3.51 7.18 -8.51
CA ALA A 93 3.10 6.95 -9.90
C ALA A 93 3.73 5.65 -10.44
N ASN A 94 2.99 4.95 -11.31
CA ASN A 94 3.44 3.72 -11.98
C ASN A 94 3.94 2.62 -11.04
N ALA A 95 3.40 2.57 -9.83
CA ALA A 95 3.64 1.52 -8.86
C ALA A 95 2.43 0.59 -8.78
N ARG A 96 2.67 -0.72 -8.82
CA ARG A 96 1.63 -1.75 -8.73
C ARG A 96 2.09 -2.90 -7.86
N VAL A 97 1.23 -3.37 -6.97
CA VAL A 97 1.50 -4.58 -6.19
C VAL A 97 0.48 -5.65 -6.58
N PHE A 98 1.00 -6.77 -7.06
CA PHE A 98 0.18 -7.93 -7.44
C PHE A 98 0.06 -8.86 -6.24
N VAL A 99 -1.18 -9.17 -5.91
CA VAL A 99 -1.51 -10.02 -4.77
C VAL A 99 -2.50 -11.09 -5.17
N THR A 100 -2.34 -12.28 -4.60
CA THR A 100 -3.29 -13.37 -4.74
C THR A 100 -4.08 -13.53 -3.44
N LEU A 101 -5.40 -13.64 -3.53
CA LEU A 101 -6.24 -13.96 -2.38
C LEU A 101 -6.09 -15.44 -2.04
N GLU A 102 -5.46 -15.77 -0.92
CA GLU A 102 -5.29 -17.17 -0.50
C GLU A 102 -6.49 -17.69 0.26
N GLU A 103 -7.02 -16.93 1.22
CA GLU A 103 -8.11 -17.38 2.10
C GLU A 103 -8.96 -16.21 2.60
N LYS A 104 -10.20 -16.48 3.02
CA LYS A 104 -11.08 -15.52 3.72
C LYS A 104 -11.39 -15.99 5.15
N PRO A 105 -10.44 -15.90 6.10
CA PRO A 105 -10.66 -16.34 7.47
C PRO A 105 -11.63 -15.41 8.22
N GLN A 106 -12.30 -15.97 9.23
CA GLN A 106 -13.03 -15.15 10.21
C GLN A 106 -12.10 -14.81 11.38
N SER A 107 -12.19 -13.58 11.87
CA SER A 107 -11.51 -13.16 13.09
C SER A 107 -11.99 -13.98 14.29
N GLU A 108 -11.21 -13.92 15.36
CA GLU A 108 -11.67 -14.39 16.67
C GLU A 108 -13.00 -13.72 17.04
N LYS A 109 -13.83 -14.46 17.80
CA LYS A 109 -15.14 -13.98 18.22
C LYS A 109 -14.98 -12.89 19.25
N VAL A 110 -15.32 -11.66 18.89
CA VAL A 110 -15.44 -10.56 19.85
C VAL A 110 -16.83 -10.63 20.47
N ILE A 111 -16.93 -10.75 21.79
CA ILE A 111 -18.21 -10.77 22.50
C ILE A 111 -18.51 -9.37 23.02
N ILE A 112 -19.54 -8.75 22.47
CA ILE A 112 -20.04 -7.44 22.88
C ILE A 112 -21.16 -7.68 23.91
N PHE A 113 -20.86 -7.40 25.17
CA PHE A 113 -21.82 -7.50 26.26
C PHE A 113 -22.31 -6.11 26.69
N LYS A 114 -23.62 -5.88 26.64
CA LYS A 114 -24.28 -4.65 27.09
C LYS A 114 -25.16 -4.98 28.29
N LYS A 115 -25.01 -4.26 29.40
CA LYS A 115 -25.82 -4.43 30.61
C LYS A 115 -26.12 -3.08 31.24
N THR A 116 -27.38 -2.88 31.61
CA THR A 116 -27.81 -1.68 32.36
C THR A 116 -28.16 -2.08 33.79
N ARG A 117 -27.58 -1.38 34.77
CA ARG A 117 -27.78 -1.68 36.19
C ARG A 117 -29.24 -1.49 36.60
N ARG A 118 -29.80 -2.44 37.37
CA ARG A 118 -31.14 -2.40 37.97
C ARG A 118 -32.32 -2.29 36.99
N GLN A 119 -32.09 -2.39 35.69
CA GLN A 119 -33.13 -2.33 34.65
C GLN A 119 -33.45 -3.71 34.04
N GLY A 120 -32.83 -4.79 34.51
CA GLY A 120 -32.98 -6.14 33.93
C GLY A 120 -32.39 -6.30 32.52
N TYR A 121 -32.02 -5.21 31.84
CA TYR A 121 -31.45 -5.22 30.50
C TYR A 121 -30.04 -5.80 30.49
N GLN A 122 -29.88 -6.91 29.76
CA GLN A 122 -28.61 -7.50 29.39
C GLN A 122 -28.70 -8.08 27.97
N LYS A 123 -27.68 -7.84 27.14
CA LYS A 123 -27.58 -8.37 25.78
C LYS A 123 -26.14 -8.79 25.52
N SER A 124 -25.94 -10.01 25.05
CA SER A 124 -24.66 -10.50 24.55
C SER A 124 -24.76 -10.70 23.05
N MET A 125 -23.81 -10.16 22.29
CA MET A 125 -23.74 -10.29 20.84
C MET A 125 -22.33 -10.70 20.44
N GLY A 126 -22.21 -11.74 19.62
CA GLY A 126 -20.93 -12.08 19.01
C GLY A 126 -20.73 -11.30 17.71
N HIS A 127 -19.55 -10.73 17.54
CA HIS A 127 -19.06 -10.20 16.27
C HIS A 127 -17.87 -11.03 15.80
N ARG A 128 -17.87 -11.42 14.53
CA ARG A 128 -16.72 -12.02 13.85
C ARG A 128 -16.53 -11.27 12.54
N GLN A 129 -15.37 -10.65 12.40
CA GLN A 129 -15.03 -9.90 11.19
C GLN A 129 -14.50 -10.88 10.15
N VAL A 130 -15.04 -10.83 8.93
CA VAL A 130 -14.41 -11.53 7.80
C VAL A 130 -13.17 -10.75 7.39
N LEU A 131 -12.07 -11.47 7.23
CA LEU A 131 -10.77 -10.95 6.85
C LEU A 131 -10.35 -11.61 5.54
N SER A 132 -9.31 -11.07 4.91
CA SER A 132 -8.73 -11.64 3.69
C SER A 132 -7.23 -11.84 3.90
N MET A 133 -6.77 -13.07 3.70
CA MET A 133 -5.36 -13.41 3.67
C MET A 133 -4.87 -13.30 2.25
N LEU A 134 -3.94 -12.37 2.02
CA LEU A 134 -3.33 -12.15 0.72
C LEU A 134 -1.89 -12.64 0.74
N ARG A 135 -1.44 -13.21 -0.38
CA ARG A 135 -0.02 -13.41 -0.67
C ARG A 135 0.43 -12.37 -1.69
N VAL A 136 1.58 -11.77 -1.45
CA VAL A 136 2.21 -10.83 -2.38
C VAL A 136 3.00 -11.59 -3.41
N ASP A 137 2.64 -11.48 -4.69
CA ASP A 137 3.33 -12.20 -5.76
C ASP A 137 4.51 -11.37 -6.31
N ARG A 138 4.29 -10.08 -6.58
CA ARG A 138 5.33 -9.17 -7.08
C ARG A 138 4.99 -7.70 -6.83
N VAL A 139 6.06 -6.90 -6.71
CA VAL A 139 6.01 -5.44 -6.63
C VAL A 139 6.63 -4.92 -7.93
N GLU A 140 5.85 -4.17 -8.71
CA GLU A 140 6.30 -3.52 -9.94
C GLU A 140 6.40 -2.01 -9.70
N HIS A 141 7.53 -1.44 -10.13
CA HIS A 141 7.74 0.00 -10.15
C HIS A 141 8.48 0.37 -11.44
N GLU A 142 7.82 1.13 -12.29
CA GLU A 142 8.41 1.70 -13.49
C GLU A 142 8.75 3.17 -13.20
N ILE A 143 10.05 3.49 -13.20
CA ILE A 143 10.52 4.87 -13.08
C ILE A 143 10.31 5.53 -14.44
N SER A 144 9.56 6.64 -14.50
CA SER A 144 9.36 7.41 -15.73
C SER A 144 10.66 8.12 -16.17
N GLU A 145 10.80 8.35 -17.48
CA GLU A 145 11.96 9.02 -18.08
C GLU A 145 12.21 10.42 -17.49
N GLU A 146 11.14 11.12 -17.08
CA GLU A 146 11.20 12.43 -16.40
C GLU A 146 11.82 12.33 -14.99
N GLY A 147 11.56 11.24 -14.26
CA GLY A 147 12.18 10.96 -12.97
C GLY A 147 13.66 10.64 -13.11
N MET A 148 14.04 9.95 -14.19
CA MET A 148 15.45 9.70 -14.52
C MET A 148 16.18 10.98 -14.91
N LEU A 149 15.57 11.90 -15.67
CA LEU A 149 16.14 13.20 -16.01
C LEU A 149 16.44 14.05 -14.77
N LYS A 150 15.52 14.09 -13.79
CA LYS A 150 15.73 14.78 -12.50
C LYS A 150 16.87 14.18 -11.67
N LEU A 151 17.16 12.89 -11.83
CA LEU A 151 18.31 12.22 -11.21
C LEU A 151 19.61 12.51 -11.98
N GLN A 152 19.56 12.65 -13.31
CA GLN A 152 20.68 13.07 -14.16
C GLN A 152 21.10 14.52 -13.88
N GLU A 153 20.15 15.45 -13.73
CA GLU A 153 20.42 16.86 -13.40
C GLU A 153 21.10 17.04 -12.03
N LYS A 154 20.89 16.10 -11.09
CA LYS A 154 21.56 16.06 -9.79
C LYS A 154 22.93 15.37 -9.82
N GLY A 155 23.37 14.86 -10.97
CA GLY A 155 24.69 14.25 -11.15
C GLY A 155 24.87 12.86 -10.52
N GLN A 156 23.80 12.07 -10.38
CA GLN A 156 23.79 10.81 -9.61
C GLN A 156 23.66 9.53 -10.47
N LEU A 157 24.03 9.55 -11.76
CA LEU A 157 23.91 8.38 -12.65
C LEU A 157 25.25 7.93 -13.23
N THR A 158 25.59 6.66 -12.99
CA THR A 158 26.64 5.94 -13.71
C THR A 158 25.98 4.82 -14.52
N THR A 159 26.03 4.90 -15.85
CA THR A 159 25.57 3.82 -16.72
C THR A 159 26.69 2.79 -16.87
N LEU A 160 26.48 1.54 -16.48
CA LEU A 160 27.37 0.43 -16.86
C LEU A 160 26.90 -0.14 -18.21
N GLN A 161 27.85 -0.28 -19.14
CA GLN A 161 27.68 -0.92 -20.46
C GLN A 161 27.59 -2.45 -20.35
#